data_AF-A0A2V6ZWM2-F1
#
_entry.id   AF-A0A2V6ZWM2-F1
#
_cell.length_a   1.000
_cell.length_b   1.000
_cell.length_c   1.000
_cell.angle_alpha   90.00
_cell.angle_beta   90.00
_cell.angle_gamma   90.00
#
_symmetry.space_group_name_H-M   'P 1'
#
loop_
_entity.id
_entity.type
_entity.pdbx_description
1 polymer ?
#
loop_
_entity_poly.entity_id
_entity_poly.type
_entity_poly.pdbx_seq_one_letter_code
_entity_poly.pdbx_strand_id
1 'polypeptide(L)'
;MRSIGSLAVGAGFFCVTLAMFVQGFLPAMIPESRSKQVSRAVRTDLGDVKWVRYDAVDYTPLERLGRGVYIREGCWYCHSQYVRPVTGEDLRWGPVSEAGEYAYDLPHLFSTRRIGPDLTRVGLKYGDDWHYAHHFDPRLVVPDSIMPSFKWLYTQIRLPVTKAEGGLALASSPELRPYFTMKADVSIPL
;
A
#
# COMPACT_ATOMS: atom_id res chain seq x y z
N MET A 1 7.06 2.45 -63.85
CA MET A 1 7.75 1.63 -62.82
C MET A 1 7.97 2.50 -61.59
N ARG A 2 7.49 2.12 -60.40
CA ARG A 2 7.71 2.90 -59.18
C ARG A 2 9.18 2.74 -58.74
N SER A 3 9.84 3.83 -58.38
CA SER A 3 11.23 3.82 -57.89
C SER A 3 11.31 3.06 -56.56
N ILE A 4 12.40 2.30 -56.36
CA ILE A 4 12.69 1.58 -55.11
C ILE A 4 12.67 2.54 -53.92
N GLY A 5 13.10 3.80 -54.09
CA GLY A 5 13.05 4.82 -53.06
C GLY A 5 11.62 5.19 -52.64
N SER A 6 10.69 5.31 -53.59
CA SER A 6 9.28 5.59 -53.28
C SER A 6 8.61 4.43 -52.55
N LEU A 7 9.00 3.18 -52.86
CA LEU A 7 8.52 2.00 -52.15
C LEU A 7 9.05 1.95 -50.71
N ALA A 8 10.33 2.27 -50.49
CA ALA A 8 10.94 2.29 -49.17
C ALA A 8 10.32 3.36 -48.24
N VAL A 9 10.07 4.57 -48.76
CA VAL A 9 9.40 5.63 -47.99
C VAL A 9 7.96 5.24 -47.64
N GLY A 10 7.23 4.64 -48.59
CA GLY A 10 5.87 4.16 -48.34
C GLY A 10 5.83 3.05 -47.28
N ALA A 11 6.75 2.09 -47.34
CA ALA A 11 6.89 1.05 -46.34
C ALA A 11 7.24 1.62 -44.96
N GLY A 12 8.15 2.59 -44.90
CA GLY A 12 8.51 3.29 -43.65
C GLY A 12 7.31 3.99 -43.02
N PHE A 13 6.56 4.77 -43.79
CA PHE A 13 5.36 5.46 -43.30
C PHE A 13 4.29 4.47 -42.81
N PHE A 14 4.09 3.38 -43.54
CA PHE A 14 3.17 2.32 -43.13
C PHE A 14 3.59 1.69 -41.80
N CYS A 15 4.86 1.30 -41.64
CA CYS A 15 5.35 0.71 -40.41
C CYS A 15 5.23 1.66 -39.20
N VAL A 16 5.55 2.94 -39.38
CA VAL A 16 5.40 3.95 -38.31
C VAL A 16 3.94 4.14 -37.94
N THR A 17 3.05 4.25 -38.93
CA THR A 17 1.61 4.40 -38.70
C THR A 17 1.03 3.17 -38.00
N LEU A 18 1.42 1.97 -38.43
CA LEU A 18 1.02 0.72 -37.81
C LEU A 18 1.52 0.63 -36.36
N ALA A 19 2.77 1.03 -36.10
CA ALA A 19 3.33 1.06 -34.75
C ALA A 19 2.56 2.03 -33.84
N MET A 20 2.30 3.26 -34.30
CA MET A 20 1.50 4.24 -33.54
C MET A 20 0.08 3.74 -33.27
N PHE A 21 -0.54 3.06 -34.24
CA PHE A 21 -1.87 2.50 -34.08
C PHE A 21 -1.89 1.34 -33.07
N VAL A 22 -0.97 0.38 -33.19
CA VAL A 22 -0.91 -0.82 -32.34
C VAL A 22 -0.42 -0.51 -30.93
N GLN A 23 0.51 0.42 -30.76
CA GLN A 23 1.12 0.72 -29.45
C GLN A 23 0.51 1.94 -28.75
N GLY A 24 -0.13 2.85 -29.49
CA GLY A 24 -0.76 4.05 -28.94
C GLY A 24 -2.28 3.97 -28.95
N PHE A 25 -2.86 3.92 -30.15
CA PHE A 25 -4.32 4.05 -30.32
C PHE A 25 -5.10 2.87 -29.77
N LEU A 26 -4.71 1.63 -30.13
CA LEU A 26 -5.36 0.41 -29.67
C LEU A 26 -5.36 0.32 -28.13
N PRO A 27 -4.22 0.43 -27.42
CA PRO A 27 -4.20 0.41 -25.96
C PRO A 27 -5.01 1.53 -25.31
N ALA A 28 -5.04 2.73 -25.91
CA ALA A 28 -5.85 3.84 -25.41
C ALA A 28 -7.36 3.57 -25.50
N MET A 29 -7.78 2.68 -26.41
CA MET A 29 -9.17 2.23 -26.55
C MET A 29 -9.54 1.00 -25.73
N ILE A 30 -8.60 0.40 -24.97
CA ILE A 30 -8.87 -0.75 -24.09
C ILE A 30 -9.45 -0.21 -22.76
N PRO A 31 -10.78 -0.26 -22.53
CA PRO A 31 -11.42 0.33 -21.36
C PRO A 31 -10.97 -0.33 -20.05
N GLU A 32 -10.53 -1.59 -20.08
CA GLU A 32 -10.07 -2.35 -18.93
C GLU A 32 -8.87 -1.68 -18.25
N SER A 33 -8.03 -0.96 -19.01
CA SER A 33 -6.87 -0.23 -18.48
C SER A 33 -7.24 0.99 -17.63
N ARG A 34 -8.49 1.48 -17.75
CA ARG A 34 -9.00 2.68 -17.06
C ARG A 34 -10.20 2.38 -16.17
N SER A 35 -10.58 1.10 -16.06
CA SER A 35 -11.70 0.69 -15.24
C SER A 35 -11.40 0.91 -13.76
N LYS A 36 -12.34 1.58 -13.07
CA LYS A 36 -12.35 1.69 -11.61
C LYS A 36 -13.32 0.71 -10.97
N GLN A 37 -13.96 -0.14 -11.75
CA GLN A 37 -14.87 -1.17 -11.23
C GLN A 37 -14.07 -2.30 -10.59
N VAL A 38 -14.35 -2.55 -9.32
CA VAL A 38 -13.61 -3.48 -8.46
C VAL A 38 -14.55 -4.32 -7.61
N SER A 39 -14.01 -5.38 -7.02
CA SER A 39 -14.70 -6.27 -6.11
C SER A 39 -14.50 -5.81 -4.66
N ARG A 40 -15.59 -5.45 -3.97
CA ARG A 40 -15.56 -5.01 -2.57
C ARG A 40 -16.38 -5.94 -1.68
N ALA A 41 -15.85 -6.25 -0.49
CA ALA A 41 -16.60 -6.93 0.56
C ALA A 41 -17.61 -5.96 1.20
N VAL A 42 -18.86 -6.37 1.27
CA VAL A 42 -19.94 -5.64 1.95
C VAL A 42 -20.64 -6.58 2.92
N ARG A 43 -20.95 -6.07 4.11
CA ARG A 43 -21.77 -6.78 5.09
C ARG A 43 -23.24 -6.51 4.79
N THR A 44 -24.01 -7.58 4.61
CA THR A 44 -25.46 -7.52 4.38
C THR A 44 -26.21 -7.31 5.69
N ASP A 45 -27.50 -6.95 5.62
CA ASP A 45 -28.37 -6.80 6.78
C ASP A 45 -28.51 -8.09 7.60
N LEU A 46 -28.28 -9.25 6.96
CA LEU A 46 -28.27 -10.57 7.59
C LEU A 46 -26.94 -10.90 8.28
N GLY A 47 -25.94 -10.03 8.18
CA GLY A 47 -24.60 -10.23 8.74
C GLY A 47 -23.62 -10.96 7.82
N ASP A 48 -24.08 -11.50 6.68
CA ASP A 48 -23.22 -12.17 5.71
C ASP A 48 -22.28 -11.18 5.01
N VAL A 49 -21.06 -11.61 4.69
CA VAL A 49 -20.11 -10.86 3.85
C VAL A 49 -20.23 -11.34 2.41
N LYS A 50 -20.55 -10.44 1.49
CA LYS A 50 -20.65 -10.72 0.05
C LYS A 50 -19.72 -9.83 -0.76
N TRP A 51 -19.24 -10.36 -1.88
CA TRP A 51 -18.47 -9.62 -2.87
C TRP A 51 -19.40 -8.97 -3.87
N VAL A 52 -19.31 -7.65 -4.00
CA VAL A 52 -20.11 -6.87 -4.96
C VAL A 52 -19.21 -6.04 -5.85
N ARG A 53 -19.70 -5.71 -7.06
CA ARG A 53 -19.04 -4.77 -7.95
C ARG A 53 -19.28 -3.34 -7.46
N TYR A 54 -18.20 -2.56 -7.41
CA TYR A 54 -18.17 -1.23 -6.82
C TYR A 54 -17.18 -0.35 -7.58
N ASP A 55 -17.47 0.95 -7.73
CA ASP A 55 -16.51 1.91 -8.27
C ASP A 55 -15.51 2.32 -7.19
N ALA A 56 -14.21 2.11 -7.43
CA ALA A 56 -13.16 2.54 -6.51
C ALA A 56 -13.32 4.02 -6.15
N VAL A 57 -13.22 4.31 -4.86
CA VAL A 57 -13.28 5.66 -4.30
C VAL A 57 -11.95 6.00 -3.66
N ASP A 58 -11.67 7.30 -3.57
CA ASP A 58 -10.49 7.77 -2.86
C ASP A 58 -10.64 7.55 -1.35
N TYR A 59 -9.50 7.49 -0.67
CA TYR A 59 -9.41 7.39 0.78
C TYR A 59 -10.06 8.59 1.46
N THR A 60 -10.84 8.32 2.51
CA THR A 60 -11.25 9.36 3.46
C THR A 60 -10.01 10.01 4.10
N PRO A 61 -10.12 11.23 4.67
CA PRO A 61 -8.99 11.88 5.32
C PRO A 61 -8.34 11.02 6.41
N LEU A 62 -9.14 10.29 7.19
CA LEU A 62 -8.64 9.41 8.25
C LEU A 62 -7.93 8.17 7.69
N GLU A 63 -8.49 7.52 6.67
CA GLU A 63 -7.84 6.37 6.02
C GLU A 63 -6.53 6.80 5.34
N ARG A 64 -6.47 8.01 4.76
CA ARG A 64 -5.23 8.55 4.17
C ARG A 64 -4.14 8.75 5.21
N LEU A 65 -4.50 9.25 6.40
CA LEU A 65 -3.57 9.32 7.53
C LEU A 65 -3.13 7.92 7.99
N GLY A 66 -4.06 6.97 8.09
CA GLY A 66 -3.78 5.57 8.41
C GLY A 66 -2.85 4.90 7.40
N ARG A 67 -3.02 5.18 6.10
CA ARG A 67 -2.10 4.75 5.03
C ARG A 67 -0.71 5.34 5.23
N GLY A 68 -0.62 6.62 5.59
CA GLY A 68 0.65 7.25 5.93
C GLY A 68 1.36 6.55 7.09
N VAL A 69 0.62 6.14 8.12
CA VAL A 69 1.14 5.31 9.21
C VAL A 69 1.62 3.95 8.68
N TYR A 70 0.80 3.23 7.92
CA TYR A 70 1.16 1.93 7.35
C TYR A 70 2.47 1.97 6.53
N ILE A 71 2.68 3.04 5.76
CA ILE A 71 3.92 3.27 5.01
C ILE A 71 5.08 3.56 5.96
N ARG A 72 4.91 4.49 6.90
CA ARG A 72 5.94 4.90 7.88
C ARG A 72 6.45 3.72 8.72
N GLU A 73 5.52 2.88 9.17
CA GLU A 73 5.80 1.71 10.01
C GLU A 73 6.36 0.53 9.19
N GLY A 74 6.45 0.66 7.86
CA GLY A 74 7.04 -0.36 6.99
C GLY A 74 6.22 -1.66 6.89
N CYS A 75 4.92 -1.61 7.16
CA CYS A 75 4.05 -2.79 7.15
C CYS A 75 4.07 -3.52 5.79
N TRP A 76 4.22 -2.75 4.70
CA TRP A 76 4.34 -3.26 3.34
C TRP A 76 5.59 -4.13 3.10
N TYR A 77 6.62 -4.10 3.94
CA TYR A 77 7.75 -5.03 3.81
C TYR A 77 7.38 -6.48 4.18
N CYS A 78 6.40 -6.65 5.08
CA CYS A 78 5.96 -7.95 5.58
C CYS A 78 4.66 -8.41 4.93
N HIS A 79 3.80 -7.47 4.54
CA HIS A 79 2.47 -7.73 4.04
C HIS A 79 2.32 -7.23 2.61
N SER A 80 1.83 -8.10 1.73
CA SER A 80 1.42 -7.71 0.39
C SER A 80 0.00 -7.16 0.39
N GLN A 81 -0.27 -6.33 -0.61
CA GLN A 81 -1.62 -5.89 -0.96
C GLN A 81 -1.88 -6.20 -2.44
N TYR A 82 -1.63 -7.45 -2.84
CA TYR A 82 -1.87 -7.93 -4.19
C TYR A 82 -2.14 -9.44 -4.20
N VAL A 83 -3.41 -9.83 -4.36
CA VAL A 83 -3.84 -11.22 -4.54
C VAL A 83 -3.59 -11.62 -5.99
N ARG A 84 -2.66 -12.56 -6.20
CA ARG A 84 -2.21 -12.97 -7.53
C ARG A 84 -3.22 -13.92 -8.19
N PRO A 85 -3.34 -13.91 -9.53
CA PRO A 85 -4.15 -14.85 -10.31
C PRO A 85 -3.44 -16.21 -10.45
N VAL A 86 -3.16 -16.87 -9.33
CA VAL A 86 -2.54 -18.21 -9.30
C VAL A 86 -3.40 -19.17 -8.49
N THR A 87 -3.28 -20.46 -8.79
CA THR A 87 -4.14 -21.51 -8.23
C THR A 87 -4.17 -21.49 -6.71
N GLY A 88 -5.37 -21.38 -6.13
CA GLY A 88 -5.64 -21.50 -4.69
C GLY A 88 -5.32 -20.24 -3.86
N GLU A 89 -4.82 -19.18 -4.49
CA GLU A 89 -4.58 -17.91 -3.79
C GLU A 89 -5.89 -17.18 -3.48
N ASP A 90 -6.85 -17.28 -4.39
CA ASP A 90 -8.20 -16.74 -4.27
C ASP A 90 -9.02 -17.42 -3.16
N LEU A 91 -8.84 -18.74 -2.98
CA LEU A 91 -9.44 -19.48 -1.87
C LEU A 91 -8.88 -19.05 -0.50
N ARG A 92 -7.62 -18.60 -0.46
CA ARG A 92 -6.95 -18.22 0.78
C ARG A 92 -7.26 -16.78 1.19
N TRP A 93 -7.25 -15.85 0.23
CA TRP A 93 -7.35 -14.42 0.52
C TRP A 93 -8.67 -13.79 0.06
N GLY A 94 -9.36 -14.37 -0.92
CA GLY A 94 -10.51 -13.77 -1.59
C GLY A 94 -10.22 -13.42 -3.05
N PRO A 95 -11.10 -12.67 -3.74
CA PRO A 95 -10.96 -12.40 -5.16
C PRO A 95 -9.60 -11.83 -5.55
N VAL A 96 -9.12 -12.24 -6.73
CA VAL A 96 -7.88 -11.73 -7.36
C VAL A 96 -7.91 -10.20 -7.39
N SER A 97 -6.75 -9.58 -7.17
CA SER A 97 -6.61 -8.13 -7.20
C SER A 97 -6.90 -7.55 -8.59
N GLU A 98 -7.63 -6.45 -8.62
CA GLU A 98 -8.06 -5.79 -9.85
C GLU A 98 -7.35 -4.44 -10.00
N ALA A 99 -6.96 -4.05 -11.22
CA ALA A 99 -6.17 -2.84 -11.45
C ALA A 99 -6.84 -1.56 -10.90
N GLY A 100 -8.17 -1.49 -10.96
CA GLY A 100 -8.95 -0.35 -10.45
C GLY A 100 -8.82 -0.13 -8.95
N GLU A 101 -8.42 -1.15 -8.17
CA GLU A 101 -8.28 -1.06 -6.70
C GLU A 101 -7.17 -0.10 -6.30
N TYR A 102 -6.22 0.11 -7.21
CA TYR A 102 -5.02 0.91 -6.99
C TYR A 102 -5.08 2.26 -7.69
N ALA A 103 -6.25 2.65 -8.23
CA ALA A 103 -6.42 3.91 -8.93
C ALA A 103 -6.09 5.15 -8.09
N TYR A 104 -6.18 5.04 -6.75
CA TYR A 104 -5.90 6.10 -5.79
C TYR A 104 -4.65 5.82 -4.93
N ASP A 105 -3.91 4.76 -5.24
CA ASP A 105 -2.76 4.29 -4.46
C ASP A 105 -1.46 4.92 -4.96
N LEU A 106 -1.08 6.04 -4.34
CA LEU A 106 0.16 6.75 -4.66
C LEU A 106 1.04 6.89 -3.39
N PRO A 107 2.19 6.18 -3.30
CA PRO A 107 2.63 5.08 -4.18
C PRO A 107 1.80 3.81 -3.98
N HIS A 108 1.86 2.87 -4.93
CA HIS A 108 1.25 1.55 -4.77
C HIS A 108 2.01 0.70 -3.72
N LEU A 109 1.30 -0.21 -3.03
CA LEU A 109 1.83 -0.98 -1.90
C LEU A 109 1.72 -2.50 -2.09
N PHE A 110 1.94 -2.98 -3.32
CA PHE A 110 1.83 -4.41 -3.65
C PHE A 110 2.75 -5.29 -2.80
N SER A 111 3.87 -4.72 -2.34
CA SER A 111 5.01 -5.44 -1.74
C SER A 111 5.68 -6.41 -2.72
N THR A 112 6.81 -6.95 -2.29
CA THR A 112 7.57 -7.99 -2.99
C THR A 112 7.76 -9.25 -2.14
N ARG A 113 7.36 -9.23 -0.86
CA ARG A 113 7.54 -10.34 0.09
C ARG A 113 6.31 -10.51 0.97
N ARG A 114 6.05 -11.76 1.37
CA ARG A 114 5.03 -12.12 2.38
C ARG A 114 5.70 -12.82 3.54
N ILE A 115 5.93 -12.08 4.61
CA ILE A 115 6.27 -12.63 5.93
C ILE A 115 4.97 -12.85 6.71
N GLY A 116 4.06 -11.86 6.64
CA GLY A 116 2.69 -11.96 7.11
C GLY A 116 1.70 -12.27 5.98
N PRO A 117 0.40 -12.40 6.30
CA PRO A 117 -0.69 -12.59 5.34
C PRO A 117 -0.84 -11.41 4.37
N ASP A 118 -1.46 -11.66 3.21
CA ASP A 118 -1.90 -10.60 2.31
C ASP A 118 -3.07 -9.80 2.93
N LEU A 119 -3.05 -8.48 2.78
CA LEU A 119 -4.00 -7.56 3.42
C LEU A 119 -5.00 -6.93 2.45
N THR A 120 -4.97 -7.26 1.15
CA THR A 120 -5.88 -6.69 0.13
C THR A 120 -7.35 -6.87 0.52
N ARG A 121 -7.68 -7.98 1.20
CA ARG A 121 -9.04 -8.41 1.50
C ARG A 121 -9.32 -8.47 3.01
N VAL A 122 -8.60 -7.69 3.81
CA VAL A 122 -8.77 -7.70 5.28
C VAL A 122 -10.03 -6.96 5.75
N GLY A 123 -10.59 -6.08 4.92
CA GLY A 123 -11.78 -5.31 5.25
C GLY A 123 -12.95 -6.21 5.65
N LEU A 124 -13.60 -5.89 6.78
CA LEU A 124 -14.72 -6.63 7.39
C LEU A 124 -14.38 -8.07 7.86
N LYS A 125 -13.12 -8.51 7.78
CA LYS A 125 -12.69 -9.84 8.23
C LYS A 125 -12.51 -9.90 9.74
N TYR A 126 -12.00 -8.83 10.34
CA TYR A 126 -11.77 -8.70 11.78
C TYR A 126 -12.47 -7.43 12.30
N GLY A 127 -12.80 -7.42 13.59
CA GLY A 127 -13.28 -6.21 14.27
C GLY A 127 -12.15 -5.22 14.55
N ASP A 128 -12.51 -3.96 14.79
CA ASP A 128 -11.54 -2.91 15.11
C ASP A 128 -10.79 -3.22 16.42
N ASP A 129 -11.48 -3.82 17.39
CA ASP A 129 -10.91 -4.32 18.65
C ASP A 129 -9.82 -5.37 18.43
N TRP A 130 -10.04 -6.32 17.51
CA TRP A 130 -9.02 -7.28 17.11
C TRP A 130 -7.81 -6.58 16.50
N HIS A 131 -8.04 -5.59 15.62
CA HIS A 131 -6.95 -4.81 15.05
C HIS A 131 -6.18 -4.04 16.12
N TYR A 132 -6.84 -3.44 17.11
CA TYR A 132 -6.17 -2.75 18.20
C TYR A 132 -5.32 -3.72 19.04
N ALA A 133 -5.87 -4.86 19.42
CA ALA A 133 -5.13 -5.87 20.17
C ALA A 133 -3.94 -6.41 19.38
N HIS A 134 -4.13 -6.71 18.09
CA HIS A 134 -3.08 -7.22 17.22
C HIS A 134 -1.94 -6.21 17.01
N HIS A 135 -2.21 -4.93 16.80
CA HIS A 135 -1.14 -3.92 16.68
C HIS A 135 -0.46 -3.64 18.03
N PHE A 136 -1.21 -3.66 19.13
CA PHE A 136 -0.64 -3.45 20.46
C PHE A 136 0.34 -4.56 20.84
N ASP A 137 -0.08 -5.82 20.68
CA ASP A 137 0.78 -6.98 20.82
C ASP A 137 0.22 -8.16 20.00
N PRO A 138 0.83 -8.46 18.83
CA PRO A 138 0.34 -9.51 17.94
C PRO A 138 0.22 -10.87 18.61
N ARG A 139 1.06 -11.16 19.63
CA ARG A 139 1.06 -12.44 20.34
C ARG A 139 -0.17 -12.65 21.22
N LEU A 140 -0.92 -11.59 21.54
CA LEU A 140 -2.15 -11.71 22.33
C LEU A 140 -3.27 -12.40 21.56
N VAL A 141 -3.32 -12.22 20.25
CA VAL A 141 -4.38 -12.77 19.38
C VAL A 141 -3.86 -13.84 18.42
N VAL A 142 -2.55 -13.85 18.16
CA VAL A 142 -1.86 -14.86 17.34
C VAL A 142 -0.57 -15.24 18.06
N PRO A 143 -0.58 -16.28 18.93
CA PRO A 143 0.55 -16.62 19.80
C PRO A 143 1.90 -16.78 19.09
N ASP A 144 1.91 -17.38 17.90
CA ASP A 144 3.10 -17.63 17.10
C ASP A 144 3.47 -16.46 16.16
N SER A 145 2.89 -15.28 16.37
CA SER A 145 3.15 -14.13 15.51
C SER A 145 4.58 -13.61 15.68
N ILE A 146 5.25 -13.46 14.52
CA ILE A 146 6.55 -12.81 14.40
C ILE A 146 6.44 -11.31 14.08
N MET A 147 5.21 -10.77 13.99
CA MET A 147 4.99 -9.36 13.75
C MET A 147 5.49 -8.52 14.95
N PRO A 148 6.16 -7.38 14.71
CA PRO A 148 6.52 -6.45 15.77
C PRO A 148 5.29 -5.85 16.46
N SER A 149 5.43 -5.50 17.74
CA SER A 149 4.40 -4.77 18.49
C SER A 149 4.51 -3.27 18.19
N PHE A 150 3.40 -2.61 17.87
CA PHE A 150 3.32 -1.18 17.54
C PHE A 150 2.75 -0.34 18.69
N LYS A 151 3.21 -0.61 19.92
CA LYS A 151 2.67 0.02 21.16
C LYS A 151 2.74 1.55 21.12
N TRP A 152 3.70 2.12 20.41
CA TRP A 152 3.86 3.58 20.26
C TRP A 152 2.70 4.24 19.53
N LEU A 153 1.91 3.52 18.72
CA LEU A 153 0.72 4.08 18.08
C LEU A 153 -0.36 4.51 19.10
N TYR A 154 -0.27 4.00 20.32
CA TYR A 154 -1.21 4.27 21.42
C TYR A 154 -0.66 5.22 22.48
N THR A 155 0.57 5.70 22.30
CA THR A 155 1.25 6.56 23.27
C THR A 155 1.54 7.91 22.63
N GLN A 156 1.17 8.99 23.31
CA GLN A 156 1.59 10.35 22.96
C GLN A 156 2.48 10.90 24.06
N ILE A 157 3.69 11.30 23.70
CA ILE A 157 4.64 11.93 24.62
C ILE A 157 4.79 13.39 24.21
N ARG A 158 4.56 14.32 25.13
CA ARG A 158 4.83 15.74 24.92
C ARG A 158 6.30 15.99 25.18
N LEU A 159 7.03 16.38 24.14
CA LEU A 159 8.46 16.62 24.24
C LEU A 159 8.74 18.13 24.38
N PRO A 160 9.41 18.57 25.46
CA PRO A 160 9.87 19.94 25.54
C PRO A 160 10.96 20.18 24.49
N VAL A 161 10.76 21.20 23.65
CA VAL A 161 11.72 21.63 22.63
C VAL A 161 12.36 22.94 23.08
N THR A 162 13.68 22.99 23.14
CA THR A 162 14.46 24.19 23.43
C THR A 162 15.12 24.73 22.17
N LYS A 163 15.40 26.04 22.13
CA LYS A 163 16.28 26.62 21.11
C LYS A 163 17.73 26.48 21.57
N ALA A 164 18.53 25.75 20.82
CA ALA A 164 19.98 25.71 20.94
C ALA A 164 20.63 26.55 19.82
N GLU A 165 21.93 26.81 19.92
CA GLU A 165 22.67 27.66 18.98
C GLU A 165 22.61 27.17 17.51
N GLY A 166 22.30 25.88 17.29
CA GLY A 166 22.13 25.27 15.96
C GLY A 166 20.67 25.00 15.52
N GLY A 167 19.65 25.42 16.27
CA GLY A 167 18.24 25.21 15.94
C GLY A 167 17.40 24.66 17.10
N LEU A 168 16.30 23.98 16.76
CA LEU A 168 15.45 23.32 17.75
C LEU A 168 16.13 22.04 18.25
N ALA A 169 16.24 21.89 19.58
CA ALA A 169 16.79 20.73 20.25
C ALA A 169 15.75 20.13 21.21
N LEU A 170 15.78 18.81 21.40
CA LEU A 170 14.98 18.15 22.42
C LEU A 170 15.59 18.42 23.79
N ALA A 171 14.79 18.93 24.74
CA ALA A 171 15.25 19.09 26.11
C ALA A 171 15.30 17.72 26.80
N SER A 172 16.38 17.48 27.56
CA SER A 172 16.49 16.28 28.38
C SER A 172 15.35 16.22 29.38
N SER A 173 14.50 15.20 29.27
CA SER A 173 13.30 15.02 30.09
C SER A 173 13.20 13.57 30.57
N PRO A 174 12.60 13.30 31.74
CA PRO A 174 12.41 11.93 32.25
C PRO A 174 11.72 11.01 31.24
N GLU A 175 10.82 11.56 30.43
CA GLU A 175 10.04 10.85 29.41
C GLU A 175 10.89 10.43 28.21
N LEU A 176 11.97 11.15 27.89
CA LEU A 176 12.89 10.82 26.78
C LEU A 176 13.99 9.84 27.17
N ARG A 177 14.35 9.76 28.45
CA ARG A 177 15.44 8.89 28.94
C ARG A 177 15.31 7.42 28.56
N PRO A 178 14.11 6.80 28.46
CA PRO A 178 13.97 5.42 28.02
C PRO A 178 14.32 5.21 26.54
N TYR A 179 14.24 6.26 25.73
CA TYR A 179 14.35 6.17 24.26
C TYR A 179 15.66 6.75 23.72
N PHE A 180 16.20 7.78 24.36
CA PHE A 180 17.40 8.47 23.92
C PHE A 180 18.40 8.60 25.07
N THR A 181 19.67 8.32 24.77
CA THR A 181 20.76 8.46 25.75
C THR A 181 21.09 9.93 26.05
N MET A 182 20.72 10.85 25.15
CA MET A 182 20.97 12.30 25.23
C MET A 182 22.45 12.68 25.47
N LYS A 183 23.38 11.75 25.24
CA LYS A 183 24.83 11.93 25.37
C LYS A 183 25.35 12.56 24.08
N ALA A 184 25.57 13.87 24.10
CA ALA A 184 26.09 14.61 22.94
C ALA A 184 27.57 14.34 22.66
N ASP A 185 28.29 13.77 23.62
CA ASP A 185 29.74 13.52 23.61
C ASP A 185 30.16 12.19 22.97
N VAL A 186 29.22 11.25 22.81
CA VAL A 186 29.49 9.95 22.20
C VAL A 186 29.12 10.01 20.72
N SER A 187 30.12 10.21 19.85
CA SER A 187 29.88 10.07 18.41
C SER A 187 29.56 8.60 18.10
N ILE A 188 28.47 8.37 17.37
CA ILE A 188 28.19 7.06 16.80
C ILE A 188 29.05 6.97 15.53
N PRO A 189 30.02 6.05 15.46
CA PRO A 189 30.70 5.81 14.19
C PRO A 189 29.66 5.22 13.22
N LEU A 190 29.30 6.00 12.21
CA LEU A 190 28.51 5.53 11.07
C LEU A 190 29.41 4.84 10.06
#